data_AF-A0A356QI36-F1
#
_entry.id   AF-A0A356QI36-F1
#
_cell.length_a   1.000
_cell.length_b   1.000
_cell.length_c   1.000
_cell.angle_alpha   90.00
_cell.angle_beta   90.00
_cell.angle_gamma   90.00
#
_symmetry.space_group_name_H-M   'P 1'
#
loop_
_entity.id
_entity.type
_entity.pdbx_description
1 polymer ?
#
loop_
_entity_poly.entity_id
_entity_poly.type
_entity_poly.pdbx_seq_one_letter_code
_entity_poly.pdbx_strand_id
1 'polypeptide(L)'
;DTCRTPEEIEAAFNQLQSELEEVITHRVQETQEKLLENFDEDVHDRLKLRLDEAEARLDKIGRWFWGVSRYALAKCARFEPQTYSFALQDVPSDVSQHAPPGHYQLIRGAAQADMLAHAYRLSHPLGEWALQQARQAATPVASVAFDYQRHETKLSQVEALVGQSGWLTLQCLAFTAFETTERLLFSGMTDSGVLLDQEACEKLMSV
;
A
#
# COMPACT_ATOMS: atom_id res chain seq x y z
N ASP A 1 43.43 -32.63 56.04
CA ASP A 1 43.34 -33.30 54.73
C ASP A 1 42.02 -33.98 54.54
N THR A 2 41.08 -33.26 53.94
CA THR A 2 39.96 -33.87 53.22
C THR A 2 40.00 -33.27 51.82
N CYS A 3 40.91 -33.82 51.01
CA CYS A 3 40.97 -33.55 49.59
C CYS A 3 39.63 -33.96 49.00
N ARG A 4 38.83 -32.95 48.59
CA ARG A 4 37.63 -33.19 47.79
C ARG A 4 38.07 -33.93 46.53
N THR A 5 37.38 -35.01 46.21
CA THR A 5 37.65 -35.76 44.98
C THR A 5 37.27 -34.89 43.78
N PRO A 6 37.92 -35.06 42.61
CA PRO A 6 37.61 -34.28 41.41
C PRO A 6 36.12 -34.34 41.04
N GLU A 7 35.50 -35.50 41.25
CA GLU A 7 34.08 -35.77 40.99
C GLU A 7 33.16 -34.95 41.91
N GLU A 8 33.51 -34.76 43.18
CA GLU A 8 32.75 -33.93 44.12
C GLU A 8 32.85 -32.43 43.79
N ILE A 9 33.98 -31.99 43.23
CA ILE A 9 34.17 -30.60 42.78
C ILE A 9 33.32 -30.35 41.52
N GLU A 10 33.31 -31.28 40.58
CA GLU A 10 32.54 -31.18 39.34
C GLU A 10 31.02 -31.23 39.61
N ALA A 11 30.57 -32.08 40.53
CA ALA A 11 29.18 -32.11 40.97
C ALA A 11 28.74 -30.79 41.63
N ALA A 12 29.56 -30.24 42.53
CA ALA A 12 29.26 -28.97 43.18
C ALA A 12 29.28 -27.79 42.18
N PHE A 13 30.15 -27.84 41.17
CA PHE A 13 30.24 -26.83 40.12
C PHE A 13 29.02 -26.89 39.19
N ASN A 14 28.62 -28.08 38.75
CA ASN A 14 27.42 -28.28 37.95
C ASN A 14 26.14 -27.86 38.69
N GLN A 15 26.07 -28.11 40.01
CA GLN A 15 24.94 -27.68 40.82
C GLN A 15 24.86 -26.15 40.93
N LEU A 16 25.99 -25.48 41.19
CA LEU A 16 26.08 -24.01 41.16
C LEU A 16 25.76 -23.42 39.79
N GLN A 17 26.18 -24.09 38.71
CA GLN A 17 25.92 -23.66 37.34
C GLN A 17 24.43 -23.77 36.99
N SER A 18 23.76 -24.86 37.41
CA SER A 18 22.32 -25.03 37.27
C SER A 18 21.53 -23.98 38.07
N GLU A 19 21.92 -23.71 39.31
CA GLU A 19 21.27 -22.69 40.15
C GLU A 19 21.44 -21.27 39.55
N LEU A 20 22.62 -20.97 38.98
CA LEU A 20 22.87 -19.69 38.31
C LEU A 20 22.14 -19.58 36.96
N GLU A 21 22.04 -20.66 36.19
CA GLU A 21 21.29 -20.68 34.93
C GLU A 21 19.79 -20.44 35.13
N GLU A 22 19.18 -21.01 36.18
CA GLU A 22 17.79 -20.74 36.52
C GLU A 22 17.58 -19.27 36.92
N VAL A 23 18.47 -18.70 37.74
CA VAL A 23 18.40 -17.28 38.15
C VAL A 23 18.62 -16.33 36.97
N ILE A 24 19.52 -16.67 36.04
CA ILE A 24 19.76 -15.88 34.84
C ILE A 24 18.57 -15.97 33.90
N THR A 25 18.00 -17.16 33.69
CA THR A 25 16.86 -17.36 32.79
C THR A 25 15.63 -16.63 33.31
N HIS A 26 15.36 -16.73 34.62
CA HIS A 26 14.28 -15.98 35.27
C HIS A 26 14.48 -14.46 35.14
N ARG A 27 15.70 -13.95 35.37
CA ARG A 27 15.99 -12.50 35.22
C ARG A 27 15.89 -12.04 33.77
N VAL A 28 16.32 -12.83 32.80
CA VAL A 28 16.20 -12.50 31.37
C VAL A 28 14.73 -12.46 30.97
N GLN A 29 13.93 -13.40 31.46
CA GLN A 29 12.49 -13.46 31.19
C GLN A 29 11.74 -12.32 31.87
N GLU A 30 12.01 -12.00 33.14
CA GLU A 30 11.48 -10.81 33.82
C GLU A 30 11.93 -9.51 33.14
N THR A 31 13.14 -9.47 32.58
CA THR A 31 13.64 -8.28 31.85
C THR A 31 12.97 -8.15 30.49
N GLN A 32 12.69 -9.27 29.79
CA GLN A 32 11.91 -9.27 28.55
C GLN A 32 10.45 -8.89 28.79
N GLU A 33 9.81 -9.46 29.82
CA GLU A 33 8.46 -9.07 30.24
C GLU A 33 8.41 -7.61 30.63
N LYS A 34 9.35 -7.12 31.46
CA LYS A 34 9.43 -5.70 31.81
C LYS A 34 9.79 -4.80 30.63
N LEU A 35 10.57 -5.24 29.65
CA LEU A 35 10.86 -4.46 28.43
C LEU A 35 9.64 -4.38 27.51
N LEU A 36 8.86 -5.47 27.42
CA LEU A 36 7.60 -5.52 26.68
C LEU A 36 6.50 -4.70 27.37
N GLU A 37 6.43 -4.74 28.70
CA GLU A 37 5.55 -3.88 29.52
C GLU A 37 6.00 -2.41 29.55
N ASN A 38 7.30 -2.12 29.34
CA ASN A 38 7.84 -0.75 29.22
C ASN A 38 7.77 -0.18 27.80
N PHE A 39 7.30 -0.93 26.79
CA PHE A 39 6.82 -0.27 25.57
C PHE A 39 5.49 0.38 25.91
N ASP A 40 5.57 1.64 26.37
CA ASP A 40 4.46 2.50 26.70
C ASP A 40 3.32 2.32 25.67
N GLU A 41 2.07 2.40 26.14
CA GLU A 41 0.86 2.34 25.31
C GLU A 41 1.01 3.23 24.07
N ASP A 42 1.65 4.39 24.23
CA ASP A 42 2.01 5.35 23.18
C ASP A 42 2.89 4.78 22.04
N VAL A 43 3.79 3.83 22.30
CA VAL A 43 4.63 3.17 21.28
C VAL A 43 3.79 2.17 20.48
N HIS A 44 2.96 1.38 21.17
CA HIS A 44 2.04 0.46 20.52
C HIS A 44 1.01 1.23 19.67
N ASP A 45 0.44 2.30 20.20
CA ASP A 45 -0.49 3.18 19.50
C ASP A 45 0.16 3.87 18.31
N ARG A 46 1.40 4.35 18.44
CA ARG A 46 2.13 4.95 17.32
C ARG A 46 2.48 3.94 16.23
N LEU A 47 2.86 2.71 16.59
CA LEU A 47 3.12 1.63 15.64
C LEU A 47 1.84 1.20 14.94
N LYS A 48 0.73 1.10 15.68
CA LYS A 48 -0.60 0.78 15.16
C LYS A 48 -1.11 1.87 14.21
N LEU A 49 -1.00 3.15 14.59
CA LEU A 49 -1.32 4.28 13.72
C LEU A 49 -0.51 4.25 12.42
N ARG A 50 0.79 3.97 12.50
CA ARG A 50 1.64 3.83 11.30
C ARG A 50 1.25 2.64 10.43
N LEU A 51 0.87 1.53 11.05
CA LEU A 51 0.38 0.35 10.34
C LEU A 51 -0.94 0.66 9.65
N ASP A 52 -1.89 1.26 10.36
CA ASP A 52 -3.19 1.68 9.83
C ASP A 52 -3.02 2.68 8.67
N GLU A 53 -2.11 3.65 8.80
CA GLU A 53 -1.74 4.59 7.72
C GLU A 53 -1.13 3.88 6.51
N ALA A 54 -0.24 2.89 6.74
CA ALA A 54 0.37 2.10 5.67
C ALA A 54 -0.66 1.22 4.95
N GLU A 55 -1.54 0.57 5.70
CA GLU A 55 -2.64 -0.25 5.17
C GLU A 55 -3.63 0.60 4.38
N ALA A 56 -4.05 1.76 4.90
CA ALA A 56 -4.92 2.70 4.21
C ALA A 56 -4.29 3.20 2.90
N ARG A 57 -2.97 3.46 2.90
CA ARG A 57 -2.23 3.84 1.71
C ARG A 57 -2.17 2.71 0.69
N LEU A 58 -1.92 1.47 1.12
CA LEU A 58 -1.93 0.30 0.26
C LEU A 58 -3.31 0.05 -0.35
N ASP A 59 -4.39 0.23 0.42
CA ASP A 59 -5.74 0.11 -0.11
C ASP A 59 -6.04 1.22 -1.12
N LYS A 60 -5.58 2.46 -0.89
CA LYS A 60 -5.71 3.56 -1.88
C LYS A 60 -5.01 3.22 -3.19
N ILE A 61 -3.76 2.77 -3.13
CA ILE A 61 -2.99 2.34 -4.32
C ILE A 61 -3.70 1.17 -5.01
N GLY A 62 -4.20 0.20 -4.25
CA GLY A 62 -4.97 -0.94 -4.77
C GLY A 62 -6.23 -0.49 -5.50
N ARG A 63 -7.00 0.44 -4.94
CA ARG A 63 -8.20 1.01 -5.57
C ARG A 63 -7.88 1.74 -6.87
N TRP A 64 -6.81 2.54 -6.90
CA TRP A 64 -6.37 3.22 -8.12
C TRP A 64 -5.89 2.24 -9.18
N PHE A 65 -5.06 1.28 -8.81
CA PHE A 65 -4.58 0.24 -9.71
C PHE A 65 -5.74 -0.59 -10.27
N TRP A 66 -6.75 -0.89 -9.44
CA TRP A 66 -7.98 -1.54 -9.88
C TRP A 66 -8.75 -0.70 -10.91
N GLY A 67 -8.92 0.60 -10.65
CA GLY A 67 -9.56 1.52 -11.59
C GLY A 67 -8.84 1.59 -12.93
N VAL A 68 -7.50 1.70 -12.90
CA VAL A 68 -6.64 1.66 -14.09
C VAL A 68 -6.80 0.35 -14.85
N SER A 69 -6.78 -0.78 -14.13
CA SER A 69 -6.94 -2.10 -14.73
C SER A 69 -8.29 -2.25 -15.42
N ARG A 70 -9.37 -1.77 -14.78
CA ARG A 70 -10.72 -1.75 -15.37
C ARG A 70 -10.77 -0.96 -16.67
N TYR A 71 -10.07 0.16 -16.75
CA TYR A 71 -9.98 0.96 -17.97
C TYR A 71 -9.17 0.25 -19.06
N ALA A 72 -7.93 -0.14 -18.74
CA ALA A 72 -7.00 -0.71 -19.71
C ALA A 72 -7.46 -2.06 -20.28
N LEU A 73 -8.07 -2.89 -19.43
CA LEU A 73 -8.54 -4.24 -19.81
C LEU A 73 -10.03 -4.27 -20.15
N ALA A 74 -10.71 -3.12 -20.27
CA ALA A 74 -12.17 -3.07 -20.51
C ALA A 74 -12.63 -3.90 -21.73
N LYS A 75 -11.78 -4.01 -22.75
CA LYS A 75 -12.06 -4.76 -23.98
C LYS A 75 -11.65 -6.25 -23.90
N CYS A 76 -10.83 -6.61 -22.92
CA CYS A 76 -10.16 -7.90 -22.82
C CYS A 76 -10.67 -8.75 -21.65
N ALA A 77 -11.31 -8.11 -20.66
CA ALA A 77 -11.66 -8.72 -19.40
C ALA A 77 -13.10 -8.40 -18.96
N ARG A 78 -13.71 -9.35 -18.27
CA ARG A 78 -15.00 -9.17 -17.58
C ARG A 78 -14.76 -9.04 -16.09
N PHE A 79 -15.10 -7.88 -15.54
CA PHE A 79 -14.81 -7.52 -14.15
C PHE A 79 -15.95 -7.87 -13.19
N GLU A 80 -15.56 -8.32 -12.00
CA GLU A 80 -16.42 -8.51 -10.83
C GLU A 80 -15.94 -7.57 -9.71
N PRO A 81 -16.51 -6.36 -9.58
CA PRO A 81 -16.00 -5.34 -8.66
C PRO A 81 -16.10 -5.73 -7.18
N GLN A 82 -17.06 -6.59 -6.80
CA GLN A 82 -17.30 -6.97 -5.40
C GLN A 82 -16.15 -7.82 -4.84
N THR A 83 -15.54 -8.64 -5.68
CA THR A 83 -14.48 -9.59 -5.34
C THR A 83 -13.10 -9.11 -5.78
N TYR A 84 -13.03 -7.93 -6.43
CA TYR A 84 -11.83 -7.40 -7.08
C TYR A 84 -11.18 -8.44 -8.01
N SER A 85 -12.01 -9.17 -8.75
CA SER A 85 -11.59 -10.19 -9.70
C SER A 85 -12.07 -9.89 -11.12
N PHE A 86 -11.46 -10.54 -12.10
CA PHE A 86 -11.90 -10.48 -13.49
C PHE A 86 -11.54 -11.75 -14.24
N ALA A 87 -12.31 -12.08 -15.27
CA ALA A 87 -11.98 -13.13 -16.23
C ALA A 87 -11.32 -12.48 -17.46
N LEU A 88 -10.06 -12.82 -17.73
CA LEU A 88 -9.31 -12.42 -18.91
C LEU A 88 -9.61 -13.39 -20.05
N GLN A 89 -10.23 -12.89 -21.11
CA GLN A 89 -10.65 -13.69 -22.28
C GLN A 89 -9.70 -13.48 -23.45
N ASP A 90 -9.49 -12.21 -23.81
CA ASP A 90 -8.65 -11.83 -24.94
C ASP A 90 -7.34 -11.25 -24.41
N VAL A 91 -6.32 -12.08 -24.34
CA VAL A 91 -5.02 -11.67 -23.82
C VAL A 91 -4.31 -10.75 -24.82
N PRO A 92 -3.82 -9.56 -24.40
CA PRO A 92 -3.02 -8.71 -25.27
C PRO A 92 -1.76 -9.45 -25.75
N SER A 93 -1.46 -9.33 -27.04
CA SER A 93 -0.33 -10.03 -27.69
C SER A 93 1.01 -9.82 -26.98
N ASP A 94 1.21 -8.62 -26.43
CA ASP A 94 2.49 -8.19 -25.85
C ASP A 94 2.79 -8.91 -24.53
N VAL A 95 1.76 -9.39 -23.84
CA VAL A 95 1.88 -10.07 -22.54
C VAL A 95 1.42 -11.52 -22.57
N SER A 96 1.04 -12.06 -23.74
CA SER A 96 0.40 -13.37 -23.84
C SER A 96 1.25 -14.54 -23.35
N GLN A 97 2.58 -14.40 -23.36
CA GLN A 97 3.51 -15.39 -22.84
C GLN A 97 3.60 -15.40 -21.31
N HIS A 98 3.29 -14.27 -20.66
CA HIS A 98 3.48 -14.04 -19.23
C HIS A 98 2.17 -13.86 -18.46
N ALA A 99 1.04 -13.76 -19.16
CA ALA A 99 -0.29 -13.56 -18.59
C ALA A 99 -1.31 -14.45 -19.33
N PRO A 100 -1.44 -15.74 -18.96
CA PRO A 100 -2.37 -16.65 -19.62
C PRO A 100 -3.84 -16.20 -19.45
N PRO A 101 -4.75 -16.59 -20.36
CA PRO A 101 -6.18 -16.35 -20.14
C PRO A 101 -6.66 -17.10 -18.89
N GLY A 102 -7.64 -16.53 -18.18
CA GLY A 102 -8.15 -17.14 -16.96
C GLY A 102 -8.73 -16.14 -15.96
N HIS A 103 -8.99 -16.61 -14.75
CA HIS A 103 -9.49 -15.79 -13.66
C HIS A 103 -8.32 -15.12 -12.92
N TYR A 104 -8.42 -13.81 -12.71
CA TYR A 104 -7.44 -13.00 -12.01
C TYR A 104 -8.11 -12.33 -10.82
N GLN A 105 -7.38 -12.21 -9.71
CA GLN A 105 -7.87 -11.55 -8.51
C GLN A 105 -6.81 -10.60 -7.95
N LEU A 106 -7.18 -9.35 -7.72
CA LEU A 106 -6.29 -8.36 -7.12
C LEU A 106 -5.99 -8.74 -5.67
N ILE A 107 -4.72 -8.95 -5.37
CA ILE A 107 -4.26 -9.19 -4.01
C ILE A 107 -4.19 -7.87 -3.24
N ARG A 108 -4.95 -7.75 -2.15
CA ARG A 108 -4.89 -6.62 -1.22
C ARG A 108 -4.42 -7.09 0.16
N GLY A 109 -3.37 -6.46 0.69
CA GLY A 109 -2.79 -6.83 1.97
C GLY A 109 -2.29 -8.28 2.01
N ALA A 110 -2.54 -8.97 3.13
CA ALA A 110 -2.15 -10.36 3.35
C ALA A 110 -3.13 -11.39 2.75
N ALA A 111 -4.18 -10.95 2.04
CA ALA A 111 -5.15 -11.86 1.43
C ALA A 111 -4.49 -12.70 0.33
N GLN A 112 -4.78 -14.00 0.32
CA GLN A 112 -4.35 -14.88 -0.76
C GLN A 112 -5.45 -14.93 -1.82
N ALA A 113 -5.07 -15.04 -3.10
CA ALA A 113 -6.06 -15.27 -4.15
C ALA A 113 -6.76 -16.62 -3.91
N ASP A 114 -8.00 -16.72 -4.38
CA ASP A 114 -8.69 -18.01 -4.48
C ASP A 114 -7.79 -19.03 -5.19
N MET A 115 -7.83 -20.30 -4.76
CA MET A 115 -6.91 -21.35 -5.26
C MET A 115 -6.94 -21.54 -6.78
N LEU A 116 -8.00 -21.08 -7.45
CA LEU A 116 -8.20 -21.18 -8.90
C LEU A 116 -7.93 -19.87 -9.66
N ALA A 117 -7.59 -18.78 -8.96
CA ALA A 117 -7.34 -17.47 -9.55
C ALA A 117 -5.84 -17.15 -9.60
N HIS A 118 -5.42 -16.53 -10.69
CA HIS A 118 -4.10 -15.92 -10.82
C HIS A 118 -4.01 -14.69 -9.91
N ALA A 119 -2.96 -14.63 -9.09
CA ALA A 119 -2.68 -13.49 -8.24
C ALA A 119 -2.31 -12.27 -9.09
N TYR A 120 -3.21 -11.29 -9.13
CA TYR A 120 -3.01 -10.04 -9.85
C TYR A 120 -2.39 -9.00 -8.91
N ARG A 121 -1.24 -8.46 -9.31
CA ARG A 121 -0.46 -7.48 -8.54
C ARG A 121 0.06 -6.40 -9.48
N LEU A 122 0.47 -5.27 -8.92
CA LEU A 122 1.05 -4.16 -9.69
C LEU A 122 2.28 -4.59 -10.50
N SER A 123 3.14 -5.44 -9.92
CA SER A 123 4.35 -5.99 -10.56
C SER A 123 4.09 -7.19 -11.47
N HIS A 124 2.84 -7.61 -11.65
CA HIS A 124 2.53 -8.67 -12.61
C HIS A 124 2.66 -8.09 -14.03
N PRO A 125 3.17 -8.84 -15.03
CA PRO A 125 3.32 -8.34 -16.42
C PRO A 125 2.03 -7.75 -17.01
N LEU A 126 0.88 -8.38 -16.75
CA LEU A 126 -0.43 -7.83 -17.10
C LEU A 126 -0.75 -6.49 -16.41
N GLY A 127 -0.32 -6.32 -15.16
CA GLY A 127 -0.49 -5.10 -14.38
C GLY A 127 0.38 -3.95 -14.88
N GLU A 128 1.65 -4.24 -15.18
CA GLU A 128 2.57 -3.28 -15.80
C GLU A 128 2.05 -2.85 -17.19
N TRP A 129 1.57 -3.81 -17.98
CA TRP A 129 0.93 -3.53 -19.26
C TRP A 129 -0.31 -2.63 -19.08
N ALA A 130 -1.19 -2.93 -18.13
CA ALA A 130 -2.37 -2.11 -17.86
C ALA A 130 -2.00 -0.66 -17.48
N LEU A 131 -0.95 -0.48 -16.67
CA LEU A 131 -0.43 0.84 -16.32
C LEU A 131 0.13 1.58 -17.53
N GLN A 132 0.92 0.89 -18.37
CA GLN A 132 1.49 1.48 -19.58
C GLN A 132 0.39 1.93 -20.55
N GLN A 133 -0.64 1.11 -20.76
CA GLN A 133 -1.77 1.46 -21.62
C GLN A 133 -2.52 2.67 -21.10
N ALA A 134 -2.78 2.74 -19.79
CA ALA A 134 -3.45 3.89 -19.20
C ALA A 134 -2.58 5.16 -19.27
N ARG A 135 -1.26 5.06 -19.12
CA ARG A 135 -0.33 6.19 -19.26
C ARG A 135 -0.29 6.75 -20.68
N GLN A 136 -0.48 5.89 -21.69
CA GLN A 136 -0.47 6.27 -23.11
C GLN A 136 -1.87 6.64 -23.64
N ALA A 137 -2.91 6.47 -22.83
CA ALA A 137 -4.27 6.76 -23.24
C ALA A 137 -4.45 8.25 -23.55
N ALA A 138 -5.24 8.55 -24.59
CA ALA A 138 -5.58 9.92 -24.91
C ALA A 138 -6.47 10.51 -23.81
N THR A 139 -6.01 11.60 -23.19
CA THR A 139 -6.75 12.39 -22.21
C THR A 139 -7.04 13.78 -22.80
N PRO A 140 -7.96 13.87 -23.79
CA PRO A 140 -8.32 15.17 -24.37
C PRO A 140 -8.97 16.07 -23.31
N VAL A 141 -9.01 17.37 -23.59
CA VAL A 141 -9.73 18.34 -22.76
C VAL A 141 -11.18 17.89 -22.60
N ALA A 142 -11.60 17.72 -21.35
CA ALA A 142 -12.93 17.26 -20.98
C ALA A 142 -13.41 18.01 -19.74
N SER A 143 -14.73 18.12 -19.60
CA SER A 143 -15.36 18.66 -18.39
C SER A 143 -15.61 17.52 -17.40
N VAL A 144 -15.19 17.72 -16.15
CA VAL A 144 -15.41 16.80 -15.03
C VAL A 144 -16.15 17.57 -13.94
N ALA A 145 -17.25 16.99 -13.44
CA ALA A 145 -18.01 17.54 -12.32
C ALA A 145 -17.77 16.68 -11.07
N PHE A 146 -17.30 17.31 -10.00
CA PHE A 146 -17.04 16.64 -8.71
C PHE A 146 -18.27 16.76 -7.81
N ASP A 147 -18.82 15.63 -7.36
CA ASP A 147 -20.00 15.59 -6.48
C ASP A 147 -19.58 15.52 -5.01
N TYR A 148 -19.20 16.67 -4.45
CA TYR A 148 -18.77 16.76 -3.05
C TYR A 148 -19.89 16.43 -2.05
N GLN A 149 -21.17 16.56 -2.42
CA GLN A 149 -22.29 16.30 -1.51
C GLN A 149 -22.40 14.83 -1.09
N ARG A 150 -21.85 13.92 -1.91
CA ARG A 150 -21.83 12.48 -1.63
C ARG A 150 -20.54 12.00 -0.96
N HIS A 151 -19.59 12.91 -0.73
CA HIS A 151 -18.32 12.56 -0.12
C HIS A 151 -18.47 12.51 1.41
N GLU A 152 -18.10 11.38 2.01
CA GLU A 152 -18.36 11.09 3.43
C GLU A 152 -17.50 11.92 4.39
N THR A 153 -16.33 12.39 3.94
CA THR A 153 -15.36 13.10 4.79
C THR A 153 -15.20 14.56 4.38
N LYS A 154 -14.98 15.43 5.37
CA LYS A 154 -14.83 16.86 5.13
C LYS A 154 -13.45 17.17 4.53
N LEU A 155 -13.43 17.74 3.34
CA LEU A 155 -12.22 18.28 2.70
C LEU A 155 -12.34 19.80 2.61
N SER A 156 -11.92 20.52 3.66
CA SER A 156 -12.12 21.98 3.77
C SER A 156 -11.62 22.79 2.56
N GLN A 157 -10.52 22.35 1.92
CA GLN A 157 -10.00 22.98 0.71
C GLN A 157 -10.96 22.83 -0.49
N VAL A 158 -11.63 21.67 -0.60
CA VAL A 158 -12.60 21.41 -1.67
C VAL A 158 -13.97 22.02 -1.36
N GLU A 159 -14.37 22.03 -0.08
CA GLU A 159 -15.61 22.69 0.38
C GLU A 159 -15.64 24.17 -0.05
N ALA A 160 -14.51 24.87 0.05
CA ALA A 160 -14.38 26.27 -0.39
C ALA A 160 -14.56 26.45 -1.91
N LEU A 161 -14.42 25.39 -2.71
CA LEU A 161 -14.54 25.40 -4.16
C LEU A 161 -15.94 24.98 -4.65
N VAL A 162 -16.85 24.59 -3.74
CA VAL A 162 -18.20 24.18 -4.12
C VAL A 162 -18.93 25.32 -4.83
N GLY A 163 -19.52 25.00 -5.99
CA GLY A 163 -20.20 25.97 -6.86
C GLY A 163 -19.27 26.78 -7.77
N GLN A 164 -17.95 26.57 -7.69
CA GLN A 164 -16.98 27.18 -8.59
C GLN A 164 -16.70 26.28 -9.80
N SER A 165 -16.11 26.87 -10.82
CA SER A 165 -15.62 26.20 -12.03
C SER A 165 -14.22 26.71 -12.36
N GLY A 166 -13.50 25.97 -13.19
CA GLY A 166 -12.12 26.29 -13.51
C GLY A 166 -11.44 25.23 -14.37
N TRP A 167 -10.13 25.38 -14.48
CA TRP A 167 -9.25 24.49 -15.21
C TRP A 167 -8.41 23.66 -14.25
N LEU A 168 -8.22 22.39 -14.60
CA LEU A 168 -7.35 21.46 -13.88
C LEU A 168 -6.51 20.72 -14.91
N THR A 169 -5.20 20.64 -14.68
CA THR A 169 -4.26 19.89 -15.53
C THR A 169 -3.34 19.05 -14.64
N LEU A 170 -3.03 17.85 -15.11
CA LEU A 170 -2.01 16.97 -14.53
C LEU A 170 -0.90 16.75 -15.55
N GLN A 171 0.35 16.98 -15.16
CA GLN A 171 1.52 16.77 -16.01
C GLN A 171 2.47 15.77 -15.36
N CYS A 172 3.08 14.90 -16.17
CA CYS A 172 4.19 14.07 -15.72
C CYS A 172 5.50 14.74 -16.11
N LEU A 173 6.28 15.15 -15.11
CA LEU A 173 7.63 15.67 -15.28
C LEU A 173 8.64 14.54 -15.05
N ALA A 174 9.44 14.23 -16.06
CA ALA A 174 10.54 13.29 -15.94
C ALA A 174 11.88 14.04 -15.97
N PHE A 175 12.74 13.77 -14.99
CA PHE A 175 14.11 14.26 -14.95
C PHE A 175 15.07 13.08 -14.93
N THR A 176 16.07 13.11 -15.81
CA THR A 176 17.11 12.08 -15.88
C THR A 176 18.46 12.73 -15.59
N ALA A 177 19.10 12.29 -14.51
CA ALA A 177 20.52 12.59 -14.24
C ALA A 177 21.31 11.29 -14.17
N PHE A 178 21.34 10.65 -13.01
CA PHE A 178 21.90 9.31 -12.83
C PHE A 178 20.81 8.23 -12.95
N GLU A 179 19.65 8.50 -12.33
CA GLU A 179 18.42 7.73 -12.48
C GLU A 179 17.33 8.62 -13.08
N THR A 180 16.32 8.01 -13.69
CA THR A 180 15.12 8.74 -14.14
C THR A 180 14.13 8.81 -12.99
N THR A 181 13.76 10.04 -12.61
CA THR A 181 12.71 10.31 -11.63
C THR A 181 11.52 10.95 -12.31
N GLU A 182 10.34 10.37 -12.13
CA GLU A 182 9.07 10.91 -12.62
C GLU A 182 8.29 11.54 -11.45
N ARG A 183 7.64 12.68 -11.71
CA ARG A 183 6.80 13.42 -10.75
C ARG A 183 5.52 13.87 -11.43
N LEU A 184 4.39 13.65 -10.77
CA LEU A 184 3.10 14.17 -11.21
C LEU A 184 2.86 15.55 -10.60
N LEU A 185 2.58 16.54 -11.46
CA LEU A 185 2.36 17.93 -11.09
C LEU A 185 0.93 18.32 -11.45
N PHE A 186 0.16 18.70 -10.44
CA PHE A 186 -1.14 19.31 -10.63
C PHE A 186 -1.00 20.82 -10.78
N SER A 187 -1.84 21.38 -11.63
CA SER A 187 -2.03 22.82 -11.74
C SER A 187 -3.51 23.09 -11.95
N GLY A 188 -4.07 23.97 -11.14
CA GLY A 188 -5.47 24.33 -11.21
C GLY A 188 -5.68 25.82 -11.06
N MET A 189 -6.75 26.32 -11.66
CA MET A 189 -7.15 27.72 -11.53
C MET A 189 -8.67 27.83 -11.68
N THR A 190 -9.32 28.58 -10.79
CA THR A 190 -10.74 28.88 -10.91
C THR A 190 -11.00 29.90 -12.03
N ASP A 191 -12.24 29.99 -12.51
CA ASP A 191 -12.64 31.01 -13.49
C ASP A 191 -12.52 32.44 -12.94
N SER A 192 -12.47 32.59 -11.61
CA SER A 192 -12.18 33.85 -10.92
C SER A 192 -10.69 34.20 -10.85
N GLY A 193 -9.81 33.36 -11.40
CA GLY A 193 -8.36 33.58 -11.44
C GLY A 193 -7.62 33.18 -10.16
N VAL A 194 -8.25 32.44 -9.26
CA VAL A 194 -7.60 31.93 -8.05
C VAL A 194 -6.85 30.65 -8.38
N LEU A 195 -5.54 30.64 -8.12
CA LEU A 195 -4.70 29.47 -8.31
C LEU A 195 -4.97 28.42 -7.22
N LEU A 196 -5.00 27.16 -7.61
CA LEU A 196 -5.08 26.00 -6.72
C LEU A 196 -3.68 25.40 -6.55
N ASP A 197 -3.31 25.09 -5.31
CA ASP A 197 -2.09 24.37 -5.03
C ASP A 197 -2.22 22.86 -5.36
N GLN A 198 -1.09 22.16 -5.29
CA GLN A 198 -1.02 20.72 -5.56
C GLN A 198 -1.99 19.93 -4.65
N GLU A 199 -2.06 20.28 -3.36
CA GLU A 199 -2.87 19.56 -2.38
C GLU A 199 -4.37 19.71 -2.66
N ALA A 200 -4.83 20.91 -2.98
CA ALA A 200 -6.22 21.17 -3.32
C ALA A 200 -6.64 20.40 -4.58
N CYS A 201 -5.76 20.35 -5.59
CA CYS A 201 -5.98 19.57 -6.81
C CYS A 201 -6.05 18.06 -6.54
N GLU A 202 -5.14 17.53 -5.71
CA GLU A 202 -5.16 16.11 -5.31
C GLU A 202 -6.42 15.76 -4.52
N LYS A 203 -6.89 16.66 -3.65
CA LYS A 203 -8.13 16.49 -2.90
C LYS A 203 -9.37 16.54 -3.80
N LEU A 204 -9.41 17.40 -4.82
CA LEU A 204 -10.46 17.39 -5.84
C LEU A 204 -10.57 16.01 -6.50
N MET A 205 -9.44 15.42 -6.88
CA MET A 205 -9.40 14.08 -7.49
C MET A 205 -9.71 12.93 -6.53
N SER A 206 -9.90 13.22 -5.23
CA SER A 206 -10.33 12.24 -4.23
C SER A 206 -11.84 12.28 -3.93
N VAL A 207 -12.54 13.29 -4.45
CA VAL A 207 -14.01 13.39 -4.45
C VAL A 207 -14.60 12.49 -5.52
#